data_AF-A0A959G1J6-F1
#
_entry.id   AF-A0A959G1J6-F1
#
_cell.length_a   1.000
_cell.length_b   1.000
_cell.length_c   1.000
_cell.angle_alpha   90.00
_cell.angle_beta   90.00
_cell.angle_gamma   90.00
#
_symmetry.space_group_name_H-M   'P 1'
#
loop_
_entity.id
_entity.type
_entity.pdbx_description
1 polymer ?
#
loop_
_entity_poly.entity_id
_entity_poly.type
_entity_poly.pdbx_seq_one_letter_code
_entity_poly.pdbx_strand_id
1 'polypeptide(L)' 'MSKRLVKVAKELNVGTATIVEFLTNNGYSIENKPTAKISEEMESELVKEFRGSIAIKEKADQLIIGNRPAPKKEL' A
#
# COMPACT_ATOMS: atom_id res chain seq x y z
N MET A 1 -15.16 7.21 3.09
CA MET A 1 -14.44 8.13 4.03
C MET A 1 -12.93 8.02 3.79
N SER A 2 -12.08 8.92 4.31
CA SER A 2 -10.60 8.76 4.24
C SER A 2 -9.99 8.64 5.63
N LYS A 3 -9.08 7.68 5.83
CA LYS A 3 -8.33 7.48 7.10
C LYS A 3 -6.90 7.98 6.96
N ARG A 4 -6.24 8.22 8.09
CA ARG A 4 -4.80 8.57 8.10
C ARG A 4 -3.96 7.31 8.03
N LEU A 5 -2.88 7.35 7.26
CA LEU A 5 -1.91 6.27 7.14
C LEU A 5 -1.42 5.77 8.51
N VAL A 6 -1.10 6.67 9.44
CA VAL A 6 -0.66 6.29 10.79
C VAL A 6 -1.71 5.49 11.57
N LYS A 7 -2.99 5.75 11.31
CA LYS A 7 -4.10 5.05 11.98
C LYS A 7 -4.18 3.62 11.44
N VAL A 8 -4.19 3.48 10.11
CA VAL A 8 -4.21 2.19 9.42
C VAL A 8 -2.97 1.35 9.77
N ALA A 9 -1.79 1.98 9.77
CA ALA A 9 -0.53 1.36 10.20
C ALA A 9 -0.60 0.76 11.61
N LYS A 10 -1.14 1.53 12.56
CA LYS A 10 -1.33 1.05 13.94
C LYS A 10 -2.39 -0.05 14.03
N GLU A 11 -3.49 0.05 13.30
CA GLU A 11 -4.57 -0.95 13.29
C GLU A 11 -4.15 -2.29 12.67
N LEU A 12 -3.19 -2.25 11.74
CA LEU A 12 -2.63 -3.44 11.07
C LEU A 12 -1.33 -3.93 11.74
N ASN A 13 -0.73 -3.18 12.67
CA ASN A 13 0.62 -3.43 13.19
C ASN A 13 1.69 -3.51 12.07
N VAL A 14 1.53 -2.69 11.04
CA VAL A 14 2.41 -2.65 9.87
C VAL A 14 3.05 -1.27 9.77
N GLY A 15 4.32 -1.21 9.37
CA GLY A 15 5.03 0.05 9.16
C GLY A 15 4.37 0.91 8.07
N THR A 16 4.38 2.23 8.25
CA THR A 16 3.87 3.17 7.22
C THR A 16 4.60 3.03 5.89
N ALA A 17 5.90 2.69 5.93
CA ALA A 17 6.72 2.36 4.76
C ALA A 17 6.18 1.13 4.00
N THR A 18 5.94 0.03 4.70
CA THR A 18 5.40 -1.21 4.12
C THR A 18 4.03 -1.00 3.50
N ILE A 19 3.16 -0.22 4.15
CA ILE A 19 1.84 0.13 3.59
C ILE A 19 1.98 0.95 2.30
N VAL A 20 2.84 1.97 2.32
CA VAL A 20 3.08 2.84 1.16
C VAL A 20 3.67 2.05 0.01
N GLU A 21 4.61 1.15 0.29
CA GLU A 21 5.19 0.25 -0.69
C GLU A 21 4.14 -0.69 -1.28
N PHE A 22 3.30 -1.33 -0.46
CA PHE A 22 2.21 -2.19 -0.93
C PHE A 22 1.23 -1.44 -1.84
N LEU A 23 0.79 -0.25 -1.41
CA LEU A 23 -0.13 0.57 -2.19
C LEU A 23 0.51 1.03 -3.51
N THR A 24 1.79 1.41 -3.48
CA THR A 24 2.55 1.77 -4.68
C THR A 24 2.68 0.60 -5.65
N ASN A 25 2.92 -0.61 -5.15
CA ASN A 25 2.92 -1.84 -5.96
C ASN A 25 1.54 -2.17 -6.53
N ASN A 26 0.46 -1.79 -5.87
CA ASN A 26 -0.91 -1.93 -6.38
C ASN A 26 -1.32 -0.80 -7.36
N GLY A 27 -0.42 0.13 -7.68
CA GLY A 27 -0.69 1.24 -8.59
C GLY A 27 -1.23 2.51 -7.93
N TYR A 28 -1.27 2.57 -6.59
CA TYR A 28 -1.68 3.76 -5.84
C TYR A 28 -0.49 4.64 -5.48
N SER A 29 -0.56 5.93 -5.82
CA SER A 29 0.48 6.89 -5.44
C SER A 29 0.16 7.51 -4.07
N ILE A 30 0.92 7.14 -3.04
CA ILE A 30 0.75 7.62 -1.67
C ILE A 30 2.07 8.16 -1.07
N GLU A 31 1.98 9.30 -0.38
CA GLU A 31 3.12 9.86 0.34
C GLU A 31 3.45 9.05 1.61
N ASN A 32 4.74 8.79 1.86
CA ASN A 32 5.21 8.17 3.09
C ASN A 32 5.19 9.15 4.28
N LYS A 33 3.99 9.60 4.67
CA LYS A 33 3.78 10.52 5.80
C LYS A 33 2.69 9.95 6.72
N PRO A 34 2.83 10.07 8.05
CA PRO A 34 1.80 9.59 8.99
C PRO A 34 0.45 10.29 8.79
N THR A 35 0.47 11.51 8.25
CA THR A 35 -0.71 12.31 7.90
C THR A 35 -1.26 12.02 6.50
N ALA A 36 -0.65 11.12 5.74
CA ALA A 36 -1.13 10.75 4.41
C ALA A 36 -2.56 10.21 4.49
N LYS A 37 -3.36 10.56 3.48
CA LYS A 37 -4.75 10.11 3.38
C LYS A 37 -4.78 8.76 2.67
N ILE A 38 -5.44 7.82 3.31
CA ILE A 38 -5.77 6.49 2.80
C ILE A 38 -7.25 6.53 2.45
N SER A 39 -7.57 6.23 1.20
CA SER A 39 -8.95 6.02 0.77
C SER A 39 -9.47 4.68 1.31
N GLU A 40 -10.78 4.56 1.42
CA GLU A 40 -11.44 3.33 1.91
C GLU A 40 -11.07 2.11 1.05
N GLU A 41 -10.93 2.29 -0.27
CA GLU A 41 -10.43 1.28 -1.22
C GLU A 41 -9.02 0.77 -0.86
N MET A 42 -8.09 1.70 -0.57
CA MET A 42 -6.71 1.38 -0.19
C MET A 42 -6.67 0.67 1.16
N GLU A 43 -7.46 1.15 2.14
CA GLU A 43 -7.58 0.47 3.43
C GLU A 43 -8.13 -0.95 3.27
N SER A 44 -9.17 -1.13 2.46
CA SER A 44 -9.79 -2.44 2.24
C SER A 44 -8.78 -3.43 1.67
N GLU A 45 -7.97 -3.03 0.68
CA GLU A 45 -6.92 -3.87 0.13
C GLU A 45 -5.82 -4.19 1.15
N LEU A 46 -5.43 -3.21 1.99
CA LEU A 46 -4.48 -3.43 3.08
C LEU A 46 -5.02 -4.38 4.14
N VAL A 47 -6.26 -4.21 4.58
CA VAL A 47 -6.89 -5.08 5.56
C VAL A 47 -7.03 -6.49 5.00
N LYS A 48 -7.44 -6.62 3.73
CA LYS A 48 -7.58 -7.89 3.04
C LYS A 48 -6.25 -8.61 2.88
N GLU A 49 -5.18 -7.91 2.50
CA GLU A 49 -3.85 -8.52 2.43
C GLU A 49 -3.33 -8.81 3.84
N PHE A 50 -3.07 -7.78 4.65
CA PHE A 50 -2.39 -7.93 5.94
C PHE A 50 -3.20 -8.67 7.01
N ARG A 51 -4.53 -8.80 6.90
CA ARG A 51 -5.34 -9.67 7.79
C ARG A 51 -5.81 -10.97 7.13
N GLY A 52 -5.80 -11.08 5.79
CA GLY A 52 -6.38 -12.20 5.06
C GLY A 52 -5.37 -13.19 4.45
N SER A 53 -4.06 -12.92 4.50
CA SER A 53 -3.02 -13.78 3.91
C SER A 53 -2.88 -15.21 4.51
N ILE A 54 -3.81 -15.67 5.36
CA ILE A 54 -3.90 -17.09 5.74
C ILE A 54 -4.57 -17.93 4.63
N ALA A 55 -5.37 -17.35 3.72
CA ALA A 55 -6.31 -18.13 2.91
C ALA A 55 -6.05 -18.21 1.39
N ILE A 56 -5.19 -17.39 0.77
CA ILE A 56 -5.10 -17.32 -0.70
C ILE A 56 -3.63 -17.37 -1.16
N LYS A 57 -3.02 -18.54 -1.06
CA LYS A 57 -1.69 -18.81 -1.65
C LYS A 57 -1.73 -19.20 -3.13
N GLU A 58 -2.88 -19.13 -3.81
CA GLU A 58 -3.06 -19.84 -5.09
C GLU A 58 -3.30 -19.00 -6.35
N LYS A 59 -3.47 -17.66 -6.32
CA LYS A 59 -3.85 -16.93 -7.56
C LYS A 59 -3.32 -15.49 -7.71
N ALA A 60 -2.02 -15.26 -7.61
CA ALA A 60 -1.43 -13.99 -8.07
C ALA A 60 -0.09 -14.19 -8.80
N ASP A 61 -0.10 -15.16 -9.72
CA ASP A 61 0.57 -14.97 -11.02
C ASP A 61 -0.09 -13.73 -11.67
N GLN A 62 0.70 -12.83 -12.25
CA GLN A 62 0.32 -11.49 -12.76
C GLN A 62 0.37 -10.33 -11.76
N LEU A 63 1.59 -9.90 -11.42
CA LEU A 63 2.03 -8.56 -11.83
C LEU A 63 3.54 -8.50 -11.67
N ILE A 64 4.22 -8.76 -12.78
CA ILE A 64 5.54 -8.27 -13.08
C ILE A 64 5.53 -6.76 -12.78
N ILE A 65 5.98 -6.32 -11.59
CA ILE A 65 6.30 -4.92 -11.30
C ILE A 65 7.64 -4.55 -11.98
N GLY A 66 7.76 -4.96 -13.24
CA GLY A 66 8.73 -4.42 -14.16
C GLY A 66 8.19 -3.10 -14.68
N ASN A 67 8.43 -2.01 -13.96
CA ASN A 67 8.93 -0.76 -14.54
C ASN A 67 9.24 0.25 -13.43
N ARG A 68 10.53 0.45 -13.14
CA ARG A 68 11.01 1.75 -12.65
C ARG A 68 10.74 2.77 -13.76
N PRO A 69 10.13 3.93 -13.47
CA PRO A 69 10.58 5.16 -14.08
C PRO A 69 11.34 5.98 -13.03
N ALA A 70 12.49 6.47 -13.49
CA ALA A 70 13.52 7.18 -12.76
C ALA A 70 13.03 8.38 -11.94
N PRO A 71 13.81 8.82 -10.92
CA PRO A 71 13.63 10.14 -10.34
C PRO A 71 13.95 11.18 -11.42
N LYS A 72 12.95 11.92 -11.90
CA LYS A 72 13.20 13.20 -12.57
C LYS A 72 13.65 14.19 -11.50
N LYS A 73 14.96 14.26 -11.31
CA LYS A 73 15.60 15.40 -10.68
C LYS A 73 15.90 16.39 -11.81
N GLU A 74 15.19 17.51 -11.76
CA GLU A 74 15.41 18.67 -12.61
C GLU A 74 16.86 19.14 -12.48
N LEU A 75 17.51 19.45 -13.61
CA LEU A 75 18.65 20.37 -13.81
C LEU A 75 18.90 20.54 -15.31
#